data_AF-A0A1I9W0F3-F1
#
_entry.id   AF-A0A1I9W0F3-F1
#
_cell.length_a   1.000
_cell.length_b   1.000
_cell.length_c   1.000
_cell.angle_alpha   90.00
_cell.angle_beta   90.00
_cell.angle_gamma   90.00
#
_symmetry.space_group_name_H-M   'P 1'
#
loop_
_entity.id
_entity.type
_entity.pdbx_description
1 polymer ?
#
loop_
_entity_poly.entity_id
_entity_poly.type
_entity_poly.pdbx_seq_one_letter_code
_entity_poly.pdbx_strand_id
1 'polypeptide(L)'
;MRANTAEQWLQQRIQKYGPISKLSLFGKPTVFIHGKDANKFVFTSDSSTLSSSLLESVKKLLGDRCLLELGGQDHKRVRDALGLFLKPESLKSYVGKMDEEVLPLMKTLTFNIICALLFGIERGARREKLVDWFQEMIEGMWSIPINLPFTRYNRSLQASASIRNMMKDLIGEKRRELAKKGVNPQKDLISCMLSTRDENNEK
;
A
#
# COMPACT_ATOMS: atom_id res chain seq x y z
N MET A 1 12.93 8.63 -15.00
CA MET A 1 14.36 8.34 -14.73
C MET A 1 14.80 7.28 -15.74
N ARG A 2 15.78 7.55 -16.60
CA ARG A 2 16.19 6.64 -17.71
C ARG A 2 17.52 5.91 -17.47
N ALA A 3 18.26 6.23 -16.41
CA ALA A 3 19.45 5.49 -15.99
C ALA A 3 19.32 5.11 -14.51
N ASN A 4 19.51 3.83 -14.19
CA ASN A 4 19.49 3.32 -12.81
C ASN A 4 20.84 3.59 -12.13
N THR A 5 21.12 4.86 -11.83
CA THR A 5 22.39 5.31 -11.22
C THR A 5 22.28 5.51 -9.71
N ALA A 6 21.18 5.04 -9.10
CA ALA A 6 20.91 5.28 -7.68
C ALA A 6 22.01 4.68 -6.80
N GLU A 7 22.44 3.45 -7.09
CA GLU A 7 23.50 2.77 -6.35
C GLU A 7 24.84 3.50 -6.47
N GLN A 8 25.22 3.92 -7.69
CA GLN A 8 26.44 4.69 -7.91
C GLN A 8 26.43 6.01 -7.14
N TRP A 9 25.30 6.72 -7.13
CA TRP A 9 25.13 7.95 -6.37
C TRP A 9 25.29 7.70 -4.85
N LEU A 10 24.71 6.61 -4.34
CA LEU A 10 24.86 6.21 -2.93
C LEU A 10 26.33 5.94 -2.59
N GLN A 11 27.04 5.17 -3.42
CA GLN A 11 28.45 4.83 -3.21
C GLN A 11 29.35 6.07 -3.25
N GLN A 12 29.17 6.95 -4.24
CA GLN A 12 29.93 8.21 -4.32
C GLN A 12 29.69 9.11 -3.11
N ARG A 13 28.45 9.15 -2.60
CA ARG A 13 28.11 9.91 -1.40
C ARG A 13 28.83 9.35 -0.17
N ILE A 14 28.81 8.03 0.01
CA ILE A 14 29.50 7.34 1.11
C ILE A 14 31.00 7.63 1.03
N GLN A 15 31.61 7.52 -0.15
CA GLN A 15 33.03 7.78 -0.35
C GLN A 15 33.40 9.23 -0.01
N LYS A 16 32.55 10.19 -0.36
CA LYS A 16 32.83 11.62 -0.19
C LYS A 16 32.54 12.15 1.23
N TYR A 17 31.47 11.68 1.87
CA TYR A 17 30.97 12.25 3.13
C TYR A 17 30.93 11.26 4.29
N GLY A 18 31.31 10.00 4.06
CA GLY A 18 31.22 8.92 5.03
C GLY A 18 29.85 8.24 5.09
N PRO A 19 29.73 7.14 5.86
CA PRO A 19 28.51 6.34 5.98
C PRO A 19 27.37 7.06 6.71
N ILE A 20 27.65 8.16 7.43
CA ILE A 20 26.66 9.02 8.07
C ILE A 20 26.92 10.45 7.60
N SER A 21 25.95 11.06 6.90
CA SER A 21 26.10 12.42 6.37
C SER A 21 24.78 13.19 6.35
N LYS A 22 24.85 14.52 6.40
CA LYS A 22 23.67 15.39 6.29
C LYS A 22 23.41 15.77 4.82
N LEU A 23 22.13 15.92 4.46
CA LEU A 23 21.69 16.46 3.18
C LEU A 23 20.33 17.16 3.29
N SER A 24 19.97 17.88 2.24
CA SER A 24 18.57 18.22 1.99
C SER A 24 18.00 17.24 0.98
N LEU A 25 16.90 16.57 1.33
CA LEU A 25 16.17 15.66 0.45
C LEU A 25 14.70 16.05 0.47
N PHE A 26 14.12 16.29 -0.72
CA PHE A 26 12.76 16.81 -0.87
C PHE A 26 12.48 18.08 -0.05
N GLY A 27 13.47 18.97 0.08
CA GLY A 27 13.37 20.22 0.83
C GLY A 27 13.43 20.06 2.36
N LYS A 28 13.68 18.86 2.88
CA LYS A 28 13.78 18.60 4.32
C LYS A 28 15.22 18.26 4.72
N PRO A 29 15.72 18.80 5.86
CA PRO A 29 16.95 18.35 6.47
C PRO A 29 16.87 16.85 6.73
N THR A 30 17.82 16.09 6.18
CA THR A 30 17.82 14.63 6.19
C THR A 30 19.20 14.15 6.63
N VAL A 31 19.22 13.09 7.44
CA VAL A 31 20.46 12.37 7.76
C VAL A 31 20.47 11.10 6.92
N PHE A 32 21.47 10.98 6.06
CA PHE A 32 21.79 9.76 5.35
C PHE A 32 22.61 8.86 6.27
N ILE A 33 22.19 7.60 6.43
CA ILE A 33 22.89 6.58 7.20
C ILE A 33 23.01 5.31 6.34
N HIS A 34 24.17 4.67 6.39
CA HIS A 34 24.47 3.47 5.61
C HIS A 34 25.24 2.45 6.46
N GLY A 35 24.90 1.17 6.28
CA GLY A 35 25.58 0.04 6.89
C GLY A 35 24.66 -0.84 7.73
N LYS A 36 25.15 -2.01 8.11
CA LYS A 36 24.39 -3.00 8.88
C LYS A 36 23.92 -2.44 10.23
N ASP A 37 24.79 -1.71 10.92
CA ASP A 37 24.47 -1.12 12.23
C ASP A 37 23.42 -0.02 12.11
N ALA A 38 23.47 0.79 11.05
CA ALA A 38 22.45 1.78 10.74
C ALA A 38 21.09 1.11 10.45
N ASN A 39 21.08 0.04 9.66
CA ASN A 39 19.85 -0.72 9.39
C ASN A 39 19.28 -1.32 10.68
N LYS A 40 20.13 -1.93 11.52
CA LYS A 40 19.70 -2.46 12.82
C LYS A 40 19.09 -1.36 13.68
N PHE A 41 19.77 -0.22 13.81
CA PHE A 41 19.27 0.94 14.55
C PHE A 41 17.89 1.39 14.04
N VAL A 42 17.70 1.54 12.72
CA VAL A 42 16.41 1.95 12.14
C VAL A 42 15.30 0.92 12.41
N PHE A 43 15.58 -0.37 12.27
CA PHE A 43 14.56 -1.42 12.40
C PHE A 43 14.29 -1.88 13.84
N THR A 44 15.17 -1.58 14.79
CA THR A 44 14.98 -1.96 16.21
C THR A 44 14.63 -0.79 17.13
N SER A 45 14.75 0.45 16.66
CA SER A 45 14.34 1.62 17.45
C SER A 45 12.84 1.63 17.68
N ASP A 46 12.42 2.08 18.86
CA ASP A 46 11.01 2.30 19.15
C ASP A 46 10.44 3.49 18.37
N SER A 47 9.10 3.56 18.30
CA SER A 47 8.40 4.64 17.60
C SER A 47 8.56 6.02 18.27
N SER A 48 9.01 6.07 19.53
CA SER A 48 9.35 7.33 20.21
C SER A 48 10.69 7.90 19.74
N THR A 49 11.61 7.05 19.29
CA THR A 49 12.92 7.44 18.79
C THR A 49 12.90 7.69 17.28
N LEU A 50 12.26 6.80 16.53
CA LEU A 50 12.13 6.89 15.07
C LEU A 50 10.73 6.52 14.63
N SER A 51 10.09 7.40 13.86
CA SER A 51 8.81 7.11 13.21
C SER A 51 8.97 7.09 11.70
N SER A 52 8.25 6.17 11.05
CA SER A 52 8.07 6.23 9.59
C SER A 52 7.21 7.45 9.26
N SER A 53 7.66 8.26 8.30
CA SER A 53 6.85 9.34 7.77
C SER A 53 6.93 9.31 6.26
N LEU A 54 5.78 9.20 5.61
CA LEU A 54 5.71 9.34 4.17
C LEU A 54 5.95 10.79 3.75
N LEU A 55 6.38 10.98 2.51
CA LEU A 55 6.34 12.29 1.89
C LEU A 55 4.90 12.77 1.79
N GLU A 56 4.68 14.05 2.04
CA GLU A 56 3.35 14.67 2.03
C GLU A 56 2.59 14.42 0.72
N SER A 57 3.33 14.38 -0.39
CA SER A 57 2.79 14.07 -1.70
C SER A 57 2.20 12.67 -1.81
N VAL A 58 2.85 11.69 -1.16
CA VAL A 58 2.43 10.29 -1.11
C VAL A 58 1.25 10.14 -0.12
N LYS A 59 1.26 10.86 1.01
CA LYS A 59 0.12 10.87 1.96
C LYS A 59 -1.17 11.34 1.30
N LYS A 60 -1.13 12.39 0.49
CA LYS A 60 -2.33 12.85 -0.26
C LYS A 60 -2.89 11.79 -1.22
N LEU A 61 -2.05 10.89 -1.73
CA LEU A 61 -2.46 9.80 -2.61
C LEU A 61 -2.99 8.60 -1.84
N LEU A 62 -2.26 8.14 -0.81
CA LEU A 62 -2.59 6.91 -0.08
C LEU A 62 -3.55 7.13 1.10
N GLY A 63 -3.63 8.35 1.61
CA GLY A 63 -4.40 8.76 2.78
C GLY A 63 -3.62 8.63 4.10
N ASP A 64 -4.03 9.42 5.09
CA ASP A 64 -3.37 9.53 6.41
C ASP A 64 -3.57 8.30 7.30
N ARG A 65 -4.46 7.39 6.90
CA ARG A 65 -4.74 6.13 7.60
C ARG A 65 -4.19 4.92 6.83
N CYS A 66 -3.27 5.13 5.89
CA CYS A 66 -2.61 4.03 5.21
C CYS A 66 -1.59 3.35 6.14
N LEU A 67 -1.41 2.03 5.98
CA LEU A 67 -0.54 1.23 6.85
C LEU A 67 0.89 1.80 6.96
N LEU A 68 1.41 2.40 5.88
CA LEU A 68 2.75 2.97 5.83
C LEU A 68 2.94 4.24 6.67
N GLU A 69 1.84 4.91 7.03
CA GLU A 69 1.85 6.15 7.83
C GLU A 69 1.43 5.90 9.28
N LEU A 70 0.64 4.86 9.54
CA LEU A 70 0.21 4.55 10.90
C LEU A 70 1.43 4.21 11.79
N GLY A 71 1.35 4.65 13.05
CA GLY A 71 2.31 4.30 14.10
C GLY A 71 1.67 3.56 15.27
N GLY A 72 2.50 2.97 16.13
CA GLY A 72 2.08 2.40 17.41
C GLY A 72 0.95 1.36 17.31
N GLN A 73 -0.07 1.52 18.16
CA GLN A 73 -1.19 0.57 18.28
C GLN A 73 -2.08 0.55 17.04
N ASP A 74 -2.26 1.69 16.36
CA ASP A 74 -3.06 1.74 15.14
C ASP A 74 -2.40 0.94 14.01
N HIS A 75 -1.08 1.07 13.85
CA HIS A 75 -0.32 0.24 12.91
C HIS A 75 -0.43 -1.24 13.25
N LYS A 76 -0.22 -1.59 14.54
CA LYS A 76 -0.32 -2.97 15.01
C LYS A 76 -1.69 -3.57 14.69
N ARG A 77 -2.77 -2.86 15.00
CA ARG A 77 -4.15 -3.32 14.75
C ARG A 77 -4.39 -3.62 13.27
N VAL A 78 -4.02 -2.70 12.37
CA VAL A 78 -4.23 -2.91 10.92
C VAL A 78 -3.33 -4.03 10.40
N ARG A 79 -2.08 -4.12 10.88
CA ARG A 79 -1.14 -5.17 10.51
C ARG A 79 -1.60 -6.55 10.97
N ASP A 80 -2.11 -6.67 12.19
CA ASP A 80 -2.60 -7.94 12.74
C ASP A 80 -3.82 -8.42 11.95
N ALA A 81 -4.74 -7.52 11.60
CA ALA A 81 -5.89 -7.84 10.75
C ALA A 81 -5.46 -8.33 9.36
N LEU A 82 -4.48 -7.67 8.73
CA LEU A 82 -3.89 -8.16 7.47
C LEU A 82 -3.22 -9.52 7.63
N GLY A 83 -2.54 -9.74 8.76
CA GLY A 83 -1.86 -10.99 9.09
C GLY A 83 -2.79 -12.20 9.13
N LEU A 84 -4.05 -12.02 9.55
CA LEU A 84 -5.07 -13.07 9.51
C LEU A 84 -5.33 -13.59 8.08
N PHE A 85 -5.26 -12.72 7.08
CA PHE A 85 -5.47 -13.06 5.68
C PHE A 85 -4.23 -13.64 4.99
N LEU A 86 -3.05 -13.40 5.55
CA LEU A 86 -1.76 -13.84 5.01
C LEU A 86 -1.21 -15.10 5.72
N LYS A 87 -2.03 -15.79 6.50
CA LYS A 87 -1.64 -17.04 7.15
C LYS A 87 -1.35 -18.14 6.12
N PRO A 88 -0.43 -19.08 6.40
CA PRO A 88 -0.11 -20.17 5.49
C PRO A 88 -1.34 -20.97 5.00
N GLU A 89 -2.33 -21.18 5.86
CA GLU A 89 -3.57 -21.89 5.54
C GLU A 89 -4.40 -21.13 4.50
N SER A 90 -4.52 -19.81 4.69
CA SER A 90 -5.20 -18.91 3.76
C SER A 90 -4.46 -18.85 2.41
N LEU A 91 -3.14 -18.73 2.43
CA LEU A 91 -2.31 -18.69 1.22
C LEU A 91 -2.45 -19.97 0.37
N LYS A 92 -2.52 -21.15 1.01
CA LYS A 92 -2.78 -22.42 0.30
C LYS A 92 -4.10 -22.39 -0.46
N SER A 93 -5.14 -21.82 0.13
CA SER A 93 -6.45 -21.71 -0.53
C SER A 93 -6.45 -20.76 -1.74
N TYR A 94 -5.45 -19.86 -1.82
CA TYR A 94 -5.33 -18.90 -2.91
C TYR A 94 -4.61 -19.45 -4.13
N VAL A 95 -3.79 -20.50 -3.99
CA VAL A 95 -3.01 -21.07 -5.10
C VAL A 95 -3.89 -21.40 -6.29
N GLY A 96 -5.01 -22.10 -6.09
CA GLY A 96 -5.94 -22.43 -7.19
C GLY A 96 -6.51 -21.20 -7.90
N LYS A 97 -6.82 -20.13 -7.16
CA LYS A 97 -7.27 -18.85 -7.76
C LYS A 97 -6.15 -18.13 -8.49
N MET A 98 -4.90 -18.26 -8.06
CA MET A 98 -3.75 -17.68 -8.74
C MET A 98 -3.49 -18.40 -10.08
N ASP A 99 -3.64 -19.73 -10.11
CA ASP A 99 -3.49 -20.53 -11.32
C ASP A 99 -4.54 -20.17 -12.39
N GLU A 100 -5.76 -19.85 -11.99
CA GLU A 100 -6.80 -19.36 -12.91
C GLU A 100 -6.46 -17.99 -13.52
N GLU A 101 -5.68 -17.16 -12.81
CA GLU A 101 -5.35 -15.79 -13.19
C GLU A 101 -4.13 -15.64 -14.12
N VAL A 102 -3.47 -16.74 -14.51
CA VAL A 102 -2.25 -16.72 -15.32
C VAL A 102 -2.46 -15.99 -16.66
N LEU A 103 -1.98 -14.75 -16.71
CA LEU A 103 -1.95 -13.86 -17.87
C LEU A 103 -0.49 -13.42 -18.13
N PRO A 104 -0.12 -13.08 -19.37
CA PRO A 104 1.28 -12.95 -19.80
C PRO A 104 2.07 -11.75 -19.21
N LEU A 105 1.41 -10.80 -18.54
CA LEU A 105 2.08 -9.64 -17.91
C LEU A 105 2.06 -9.73 -16.39
N MET A 106 3.23 -9.88 -15.77
CA MET A 106 3.39 -10.02 -14.30
C MET A 106 2.72 -8.90 -13.50
N LYS A 107 2.77 -7.65 -13.97
CA LYS A 107 2.15 -6.51 -13.26
C LYS A 107 0.62 -6.63 -13.22
N THR A 108 0.02 -6.95 -14.35
CA THR A 108 -1.42 -7.17 -14.48
C THR A 108 -1.83 -8.39 -13.67
N LEU A 109 -1.03 -9.48 -13.72
CA LEU A 109 -1.25 -10.69 -12.93
C LEU A 109 -1.27 -10.42 -11.42
N THR A 110 -0.26 -9.74 -10.86
CA THR A 110 -0.22 -9.46 -9.41
C THR A 110 -1.38 -8.57 -8.98
N PHE A 111 -1.72 -7.54 -9.77
CA PHE A 111 -2.86 -6.67 -9.47
C PHE A 111 -4.18 -7.42 -9.54
N ASN A 112 -4.32 -8.28 -10.54
CA ASN A 112 -5.45 -9.14 -10.73
C ASN A 112 -5.65 -10.07 -9.51
N ILE A 113 -4.59 -10.74 -9.09
CA ILE A 113 -4.58 -11.58 -7.88
C ILE A 113 -5.02 -10.76 -6.66
N ILE A 114 -4.49 -9.54 -6.48
CA ILE A 114 -4.89 -8.65 -5.38
C ILE A 114 -6.39 -8.32 -5.46
N CYS A 115 -6.92 -7.97 -6.64
CA CYS A 115 -8.33 -7.66 -6.80
C CYS A 115 -9.23 -8.84 -6.48
N ALA A 116 -8.86 -10.04 -6.94
CA ALA A 116 -9.64 -11.25 -6.73
C ALA A 116 -9.59 -11.71 -5.26
N LEU A 117 -8.41 -11.67 -4.64
CA LEU A 117 -8.19 -12.19 -3.29
C LEU A 117 -8.51 -11.15 -2.20
N LEU A 118 -7.97 -9.94 -2.30
CA LEU A 118 -8.14 -8.93 -1.24
C LEU A 118 -9.49 -8.21 -1.36
N PHE A 119 -9.92 -7.86 -2.57
CA PHE A 119 -11.13 -7.06 -2.77
C PHE A 119 -12.35 -7.90 -3.16
N GLY A 120 -12.15 -9.17 -3.54
CA GLY A 120 -13.23 -10.02 -4.04
C GLY A 120 -13.87 -9.48 -5.33
N ILE A 121 -13.08 -8.78 -6.16
CA ILE A 121 -13.49 -8.24 -7.45
C ILE A 121 -13.13 -9.24 -8.54
N GLU A 122 -14.15 -9.82 -9.17
CA GLU A 122 -14.02 -10.74 -10.30
C GLU A 122 -13.64 -10.03 -11.61
N ARG A 123 -13.30 -10.80 -12.63
CA ARG A 123 -12.99 -10.28 -13.98
C ARG A 123 -14.18 -9.51 -14.55
N GLY A 124 -13.87 -8.41 -15.23
CA GLY A 124 -14.85 -7.57 -15.93
C GLY A 124 -14.53 -6.09 -15.84
N ALA A 125 -15.44 -5.27 -16.36
CA ALA A 125 -15.23 -3.83 -16.54
C ALA A 125 -14.88 -3.07 -15.25
N ARG A 126 -15.39 -3.52 -14.08
CA ARG A 126 -15.06 -2.91 -12.79
C ARG A 126 -13.57 -3.06 -12.46
N ARG A 127 -13.02 -4.25 -12.69
CA ARG A 127 -11.61 -4.58 -12.44
C ARG A 127 -10.69 -3.87 -13.41
N GLU A 128 -11.05 -3.84 -14.69
CA GLU A 128 -10.27 -3.16 -15.73
C GLU A 128 -10.12 -1.67 -15.42
N LYS A 129 -11.22 -0.98 -15.07
CA LYS A 129 -11.17 0.43 -14.63
C LYS A 129 -10.29 0.62 -13.39
N LEU A 130 -10.34 -0.33 -12.45
CA LEU A 130 -9.53 -0.27 -11.23
C LEU A 130 -8.03 -0.43 -11.54
N VAL A 131 -7.66 -1.29 -12.51
CA VAL A 131 -6.28 -1.43 -13.02
C VAL A 131 -5.81 -0.10 -13.61
N ASP A 132 -6.61 0.50 -14.49
CA ASP A 132 -6.25 1.75 -15.18
C ASP A 132 -5.99 2.89 -14.19
N TRP A 133 -6.91 3.11 -13.25
CA TRP A 133 -6.72 4.13 -12.21
C TRP A 133 -5.54 3.82 -11.29
N PHE A 134 -5.31 2.55 -10.94
CA PHE A 134 -4.16 2.19 -10.12
C PHE A 134 -2.84 2.51 -10.82
N GLN A 135 -2.75 2.21 -12.12
CA GLN A 135 -1.59 2.55 -12.92
C GLN A 135 -1.36 4.07 -12.97
N GLU A 136 -2.40 4.86 -13.26
CA GLU A 136 -2.30 6.33 -13.25
C GLU A 136 -1.88 6.88 -11.88
N MET A 137 -2.40 6.30 -10.79
CA MET A 137 -2.04 6.69 -9.42
C MET A 137 -0.55 6.45 -9.15
N ILE A 138 -0.02 5.26 -9.47
CA ILE A 138 1.37 4.91 -9.23
C ILE A 138 2.33 5.72 -10.11
N GLU A 139 1.96 6.02 -11.36
CA GLU A 139 2.76 6.84 -12.25
C GLU A 139 2.96 8.28 -11.74
N GLY A 140 1.94 8.86 -11.09
CA GLY A 140 2.04 10.19 -10.48
C GLY A 140 2.66 10.20 -9.09
N MET A 141 2.66 9.08 -8.36
CA MET A 141 3.28 8.96 -7.03
C MET A 141 4.79 9.28 -7.04
N TRP A 142 5.49 8.92 -8.13
CA TRP A 142 6.92 9.18 -8.32
C TRP A 142 7.22 10.47 -9.11
N SER A 143 6.20 11.29 -9.39
CA SER A 143 6.35 12.54 -10.13
C SER A 143 6.65 13.72 -9.21
N ILE A 144 6.99 14.87 -9.80
CA ILE A 144 7.14 16.12 -9.04
C ILE A 144 5.76 16.49 -8.48
N PRO A 145 5.62 16.73 -7.17
CA PRO A 145 4.32 16.87 -6.51
C PRO A 145 3.69 18.25 -6.71
N ILE A 146 3.48 18.64 -7.97
CA ILE A 146 2.85 19.89 -8.37
C ILE A 146 1.41 19.59 -8.82
N ASN A 147 0.43 20.16 -8.12
CA ASN A 147 -0.99 19.93 -8.39
C ASN A 147 -1.54 20.94 -9.40
N LEU A 148 -1.26 20.75 -10.69
CA LEU A 148 -1.81 21.55 -11.79
C LEU A 148 -2.52 20.61 -12.78
N PRO A 149 -3.58 21.05 -13.50
CA PRO A 149 -4.44 20.17 -14.31
C PRO A 149 -3.72 19.29 -15.35
N PHE A 150 -2.55 19.70 -15.81
CA PHE A 150 -1.76 18.99 -16.82
C PHE A 150 -0.68 18.07 -16.25
N THR A 151 -0.45 18.08 -14.92
CA THR A 151 0.64 17.32 -14.30
C THR A 151 0.24 15.87 -14.03
N ARG A 152 1.25 14.98 -14.00
CA ARG A 152 1.07 13.58 -13.59
C ARG A 152 0.54 13.48 -12.16
N TYR A 153 1.01 14.37 -11.28
CA TYR A 153 0.58 14.36 -9.89
C TYR A 153 -0.92 14.67 -9.74
N ASN A 154 -1.44 15.65 -10.49
CA ASN A 154 -2.89 15.94 -10.47
C ASN A 154 -3.72 14.74 -10.96
N ARG A 155 -3.32 14.10 -12.07
CA ARG A 155 -3.98 12.88 -12.56
C ARG A 155 -3.95 11.76 -11.52
N SER A 156 -2.81 11.55 -10.84
CA SER A 156 -2.76 10.54 -9.76
C SER A 156 -3.68 10.84 -8.58
N LEU A 157 -3.91 12.12 -8.26
CA LEU A 157 -4.86 12.50 -7.21
C LEU A 157 -6.30 12.20 -7.62
N GLN A 158 -6.65 12.45 -8.89
CA GLN A 158 -7.97 12.12 -9.45
C GLN A 158 -8.20 10.61 -9.52
N ALA A 159 -7.19 9.85 -9.97
CA ALA A 159 -7.24 8.40 -9.99
C ALA A 159 -7.39 7.82 -8.56
N SER A 160 -6.60 8.31 -7.60
CA SER A 160 -6.74 7.96 -6.18
C SER A 160 -8.15 8.27 -5.64
N ALA A 161 -8.74 9.43 -6.00
CA ALA A 161 -10.11 9.75 -5.61
C ALA A 161 -11.14 8.77 -6.19
N SER A 162 -10.97 8.37 -7.45
CA SER A 162 -11.83 7.40 -8.13
C SER A 162 -11.73 6.01 -7.49
N ILE A 163 -10.52 5.55 -7.18
CA ILE A 163 -10.28 4.30 -6.43
C ILE A 163 -10.97 4.35 -5.07
N ARG A 164 -10.80 5.44 -4.31
CA ARG A 164 -11.43 5.59 -2.99
C ARG A 164 -12.95 5.51 -3.06
N ASN A 165 -13.57 6.10 -4.08
CA ASN A 165 -15.02 6.03 -4.26
C ASN A 165 -15.46 4.59 -4.57
N MET A 166 -14.79 3.90 -5.50
CA MET A 166 -15.09 2.50 -5.80
C MET A 166 -14.93 1.58 -4.56
N MET A 167 -13.94 1.85 -3.71
CA MET A 167 -13.75 1.10 -2.46
C MET A 167 -14.84 1.38 -1.43
N LYS A 168 -15.34 2.61 -1.33
CA LYS A 168 -16.49 2.92 -0.47
C LYS A 168 -17.73 2.14 -0.91
N ASP A 169 -17.99 2.08 -2.21
CA ASP A 169 -19.12 1.34 -2.77
C ASP A 169 -18.98 -0.17 -2.47
N LEU A 170 -17.78 -0.72 -2.68
CA LEU A 170 -17.47 -2.12 -2.38
C LEU A 170 -17.66 -2.46 -0.90
N ILE A 171 -17.16 -1.61 0.02
CA ILE A 171 -17.36 -1.79 1.46
C ILE A 171 -18.86 -1.78 1.80
N GLY A 172 -19.64 -0.89 1.16
CA GLY A 172 -21.09 -0.83 1.32
C GLY A 172 -21.78 -2.12 0.85
N GLU A 173 -21.38 -2.66 -0.29
CA GLU A 173 -21.86 -3.96 -0.81
C GLU A 173 -21.55 -5.09 0.17
N LYS A 174 -20.29 -5.20 0.61
CA LYS A 174 -19.83 -6.25 1.53
C LYS A 174 -20.54 -6.20 2.89
N ARG A 175 -20.80 -5.01 3.43
CA ARG A 175 -21.59 -4.86 4.67
C ARG A 175 -23.01 -5.42 4.51
N ARG A 176 -23.66 -5.17 3.36
CA ARG A 176 -25.01 -5.70 3.08
C ARG A 176 -24.99 -7.21 2.87
N GLU A 177 -23.92 -7.75 2.27
CA GLU A 177 -23.74 -9.20 2.12
C GLU A 177 -23.56 -9.88 3.48
N LEU A 178 -22.70 -9.35 4.35
CA LEU A 178 -22.47 -9.89 5.70
C LEU A 178 -23.71 -9.84 6.59
N ALA A 179 -24.60 -8.87 6.39
CA ALA A 179 -25.88 -8.82 7.10
C ALA A 179 -26.84 -9.97 6.75
N LYS A 180 -26.60 -10.70 5.65
CA LYS A 180 -27.37 -11.90 5.29
C LYS A 180 -26.79 -13.11 6.02
N LYS A 181 -27.66 -13.88 6.69
CA LYS A 181 -27.25 -15.08 7.45
C LYS A 181 -26.51 -16.09 6.54
N GLY A 182 -25.37 -16.60 7.00
CA GLY A 182 -24.64 -17.72 6.38
C GLY A 182 -23.47 -17.34 5.46
N VAL A 183 -23.05 -16.07 5.39
CA VAL A 183 -21.89 -15.67 4.58
C VAL A 183 -20.59 -15.89 5.36
N ASN A 184 -19.63 -16.58 4.74
CA ASN A 184 -18.29 -16.78 5.31
C ASN A 184 -17.50 -15.45 5.31
N PRO A 185 -17.12 -14.90 6.48
CA PRO A 185 -16.37 -13.64 6.57
C PRO A 185 -14.94 -13.70 6.00
N GLN A 186 -14.38 -14.89 5.82
CA GLN A 186 -13.01 -15.08 5.31
C GLN A 186 -12.93 -15.13 3.78
N LYS A 187 -13.99 -14.77 3.06
CA LYS A 187 -14.05 -14.82 1.59
C LYS A 187 -13.06 -13.85 0.93
N ASP A 188 -12.89 -12.66 1.50
CA ASP A 188 -11.98 -11.61 1.04
C ASP A 188 -11.53 -10.72 2.23
N LEU A 189 -10.45 -9.96 2.03
CA LEU A 189 -9.84 -9.16 3.09
C LEU A 189 -10.82 -8.09 3.65
N ILE A 190 -11.62 -7.46 2.79
CA ILE A 190 -12.58 -6.43 3.21
C ILE A 190 -13.62 -7.04 4.15
N SER A 191 -14.16 -8.20 3.80
CA SER A 191 -15.14 -8.94 4.62
C SER A 191 -14.54 -9.33 5.97
N CYS A 192 -13.30 -9.81 5.99
CA CYS A 192 -12.59 -10.18 7.20
C CYS A 192 -12.36 -8.98 8.13
N MET A 193 -11.92 -7.84 7.57
CA MET A 193 -11.73 -6.60 8.36
C MET A 193 -13.05 -6.04 8.90
N LEU A 194 -14.16 -6.20 8.18
CA LEU A 194 -15.48 -5.79 8.65
C LEU A 194 -15.95 -6.65 9.83
N SER A 195 -15.79 -7.98 9.77
CA SER A 195 -16.22 -8.88 10.85
C SER A 195 -15.41 -8.70 12.15
N THR A 196 -14.11 -8.42 12.06
CA THR A 196 -13.27 -8.19 13.26
C THR A 196 -13.66 -6.90 14.01
N ARG A 197 -14.34 -5.96 13.35
CA ARG A 197 -14.84 -4.75 14.01
C ARG A 197 -16.08 -5.03 14.86
N ASP A 198 -16.94 -5.94 14.41
CA ASP A 198 -18.17 -6.28 15.13
C ASP A 198 -17.84 -7.03 16.43
N GLU A 199 -16.86 -7.94 16.42
CA GLU A 199 -16.38 -8.67 17.62
C GLU A 199 -15.77 -7.75 18.71
N ASN A 200 -15.21 -6.61 18.31
CA ASN A 200 -14.60 -5.64 19.24
C ASN A 200 -15.58 -4.56 19.74
N ASN A 201 -16.79 -4.49 19.17
CA ASN A 201 -17.85 -3.58 19.60
C ASN A 201 -18.94 -4.29 20.44
N GLU A 202 -18.82 -5.60 20.68
CA GLU A 202 -19.69 -6.38 21.58
C GLU A 202 -19.15 -6.49 23.02
N LYS A 203 -18.36 -5.51 23.49
CA LYS A 203 -17.97 -5.39 24.90
C LYS A 203 -18.13 -3.96 25.42
#